data_AF-A0A928TWK9-F1
#
_entry.id   AF-A0A928TWK9-F1
#
_cell.length_a   1.000
_cell.length_b   1.000
_cell.length_c   1.000
_cell.angle_alpha   90.00
_cell.angle_beta   90.00
_cell.angle_gamma   90.00
#
_symmetry.space_group_name_H-M   'P 1'
#
loop_
_entity.id
_entity.type
_entity.pdbx_description
1 polymer ?
#
loop_
_entity_poly.entity_id
_entity_poly.type
_entity_poly.pdbx_seq_one_letter_code
_entity_poly.pdbx_strand_id
1 'polypeptide(L)'
;MPEEIVASKVAKRQVFELPPLRYVTIEHQAETLICPCCGEATTGEFPADVSNPVQYGSQVKRLSVYLRNEQFIPYDRERQMLADLFELPISTGSLQNF
;
A
#
# COMPACT_ATOMS: atom_id res chain seq x y z
N MET A 1 -40.03 39.82 1.66
CA MET A 1 -38.76 39.08 1.51
C MET A 1 -38.41 38.57 2.89
N PRO A 2 -38.31 37.26 3.15
CA PRO A 2 -38.08 36.79 4.52
C PRO A 2 -36.67 37.21 4.95
N GLU A 3 -36.55 37.72 6.17
CA GLU A 3 -35.29 38.12 6.80
C GLU A 3 -34.38 36.91 6.97
N GLU A 4 -33.09 37.08 6.64
CA GLU A 4 -32.08 36.04 6.69
C GLU A 4 -31.65 35.79 8.15
N ILE A 5 -31.78 34.56 8.62
CA ILE A 5 -31.47 34.18 10.00
C ILE A 5 -29.98 33.87 10.10
N VAL A 6 -29.22 34.72 10.81
CA VAL A 6 -27.78 34.53 11.07
C VAL A 6 -27.56 33.79 12.38
N ALA A 7 -26.75 32.73 12.35
CA ALA A 7 -26.40 31.96 13.55
C ALA A 7 -25.62 32.84 14.56
N SER A 8 -26.08 32.87 15.81
CA SER A 8 -25.44 33.65 16.89
C SER A 8 -24.22 32.97 17.50
N LYS A 9 -24.09 31.64 17.35
CA LYS A 9 -22.94 30.86 17.82
C LYS A 9 -22.80 29.54 17.05
N VAL A 10 -21.56 29.13 16.78
CA VAL A 10 -21.23 27.82 16.22
C VAL A 10 -20.40 27.04 17.24
N ALA A 11 -20.83 25.83 17.59
CA ALA A 11 -20.07 24.90 18.41
C ALA A 11 -19.35 23.88 17.52
N LYS A 12 -18.08 23.60 17.81
CA LYS A 12 -17.25 22.63 17.07
C LYS A 12 -16.89 21.46 17.98
N ARG A 13 -16.95 20.24 17.45
CA ARG A 13 -16.44 19.00 18.07
C ARG A 13 -15.69 18.23 16.99
N GLN A 14 -14.60 17.57 17.37
CA GLN A 14 -13.77 16.79 16.46
C GLN A 14 -13.63 15.38 17.02
N VAL A 15 -13.65 14.40 16.11
CA VAL A 15 -13.28 13.02 16.38
C VAL A 15 -12.11 12.72 15.46
N PHE A 16 -11.00 12.24 16.04
CA PHE A 16 -9.86 11.75 15.29
C PHE A 16 -10.01 10.24 15.20
N GLU A 17 -10.12 9.74 13.97
CA GLU A 17 -10.35 8.33 13.70
C GLU A 17 -9.25 7.78 12.80
N LEU A 18 -8.94 6.50 12.91
CA LEU A 18 -7.99 5.82 12.04
C LEU A 18 -8.70 5.35 10.76
N PRO A 19 -8.04 5.44 9.59
CA PRO A 19 -8.57 4.79 8.40
C PRO A 19 -8.55 3.27 8.57
N PRO A 20 -9.35 2.52 7.78
CA PRO A 20 -9.21 1.08 7.70
C PRO A 20 -7.77 0.70 7.33
N LEU A 21 -7.14 -0.11 8.17
CA LEU A 21 -5.79 -0.58 7.95
C LEU A 21 -5.89 -1.89 7.17
N ARG A 22 -5.58 -1.84 5.86
CA ARG A 22 -5.56 -3.01 4.98
C ARG A 22 -4.56 -2.78 3.86
N TYR A 23 -3.92 -3.84 3.39
CA TYR A 23 -3.07 -3.76 2.21
C TYR A 23 -3.92 -3.65 0.94
N VAL A 24 -3.29 -3.14 -0.12
CA VAL A 24 -3.87 -3.10 -1.46
C VAL A 24 -2.92 -3.80 -2.41
N THR A 25 -3.47 -4.61 -3.31
CA THR A 25 -2.72 -5.19 -4.42
C THR A 25 -2.85 -4.26 -5.62
N ILE A 26 -1.71 -3.79 -6.12
CA ILE A 26 -1.63 -3.09 -7.41
C ILE A 26 -1.04 -4.10 -8.39
N GLU A 27 -1.87 -4.60 -9.29
CA GLU A 27 -1.44 -5.51 -10.35
C GLU A 27 -1.07 -4.69 -11.59
N HIS A 28 0.15 -4.90 -12.08
CA HIS A 28 0.58 -4.36 -13.37
C HIS A 28 0.44 -5.47 -14.41
N GLN A 29 -0.10 -5.12 -15.58
CA GLN A 29 -0.26 -6.05 -16.70
C GLN A 29 0.50 -5.52 -17.91
N ALA A 30 1.20 -6.41 -18.59
CA ALA A 30 1.85 -6.14 -19.86
C ALA A 30 1.35 -7.14 -20.89
N GLU A 31 0.69 -6.64 -21.93
CA GLU A 31 0.20 -7.48 -23.02
C GLU A 31 1.32 -7.76 -24.03
N THR A 32 1.29 -8.96 -24.62
CA THR A 32 2.14 -9.33 -25.74
C THR A 32 1.29 -9.36 -27.01
N LEU A 33 1.68 -8.58 -28.01
CA LEU A 33 1.03 -8.52 -29.32
C LEU A 33 1.94 -9.13 -30.38
N ILE A 34 1.35 -9.84 -31.34
CA ILE A 34 2.08 -10.48 -32.45
C ILE A 34 1.81 -9.67 -33.73
N CYS A 35 2.84 -9.20 -34.45
CA CYS A 35 2.61 -8.53 -35.73
C CYS A 35 2.01 -9.52 -36.73
N PRO A 36 0.84 -9.23 -37.33
CA PRO A 36 0.31 -10.08 -38.40
C PRO A 36 1.18 -10.06 -39.66
N CYS A 37 2.08 -9.08 -39.77
CA CYS A 37 2.93 -8.83 -40.92
C CYS A 37 4.19 -9.72 -40.97
N CYS A 38 4.89 -9.83 -39.83
CA CYS A 38 6.20 -10.47 -39.73
C CYS A 38 6.26 -11.56 -38.65
N GLY A 39 5.21 -11.70 -37.83
CA GLY A 39 5.15 -12.67 -36.73
C GLY A 39 5.90 -12.27 -35.46
N GLU A 40 6.55 -11.10 -35.43
CA GLU A 40 7.31 -10.65 -34.25
C GLU A 40 6.39 -10.39 -33.06
N ALA A 41 6.82 -10.79 -31.85
CA ALA A 41 6.09 -10.58 -30.61
C ALA A 41 6.67 -9.39 -29.83
N THR A 42 5.83 -8.40 -29.52
CA THR A 42 6.20 -7.24 -28.71
C THR A 42 5.41 -7.26 -27.41
N THR A 43 6.10 -7.14 -26.27
CA THR A 43 5.48 -7.07 -24.94
C THR A 43 5.61 -5.66 -24.37
N GLY A 44 4.56 -5.18 -23.71
CA GLY A 44 4.64 -3.91 -22.97
C GLY A 44 5.71 -3.93 -21.87
N GLU A 45 6.22 -2.76 -21.50
CA GLU A 45 7.20 -2.62 -20.42
C GLU A 45 6.51 -2.36 -19.09
N PHE A 46 7.03 -2.95 -18.02
CA PHE A 46 6.61 -2.64 -16.65
C PHE A 46 7.25 -1.32 -16.17
N PRO A 47 6.64 -0.62 -15.20
CA PRO A 47 7.30 0.48 -14.50
C PRO A 47 8.66 0.05 -13.93
N ALA A 48 9.64 0.94 -13.91
CA ALA A 48 11.02 0.61 -13.54
C ALA A 48 11.18 0.04 -12.12
N ASP A 49 10.28 0.39 -11.21
CA ASP A 49 10.27 -0.09 -9.82
C ASP A 49 9.55 -1.44 -9.67
N VAL A 50 8.86 -1.94 -10.71
CA VAL A 50 8.18 -3.23 -10.75
C VAL A 50 9.09 -4.24 -11.46
N SER A 51 10.01 -4.81 -10.70
CA SER A 51 11.11 -5.65 -11.20
C SER A 51 10.88 -7.15 -10.97
N ASN A 52 9.94 -7.52 -10.11
CA ASN A 52 9.65 -8.90 -9.77
C ASN A 52 8.16 -9.22 -9.99
N PRO A 53 7.81 -10.48 -10.33
CA PRO A 53 6.41 -10.89 -10.48
C PRO A 53 5.54 -10.61 -9.24
N VAL A 54 6.13 -10.70 -8.05
CA VAL A 54 5.51 -10.32 -6.77
C VAL A 54 6.53 -9.55 -5.95
N GLN A 55 6.15 -8.37 -5.48
CA GLN A 55 7.00 -7.55 -4.61
C GLN A 55 6.17 -6.68 -3.67
N TYR A 56 6.73 -6.40 -2.50
CA TYR A 56 6.14 -5.45 -1.55
C TYR A 56 6.46 -4.02 -1.95
N GLY A 57 5.45 -3.14 -1.88
CA GLY A 57 5.60 -1.71 -2.16
C GLY A 57 6.48 -0.99 -1.16
N SER A 58 6.96 0.21 -1.54
CA SER A 58 7.84 1.05 -0.72
C SER A 58 7.28 1.36 0.66
N GLN A 59 5.97 1.54 0.78
CA GLN A 59 5.30 1.85 2.05
C GLN A 59 5.35 0.68 3.05
N VAL A 60 5.19 -0.56 2.56
CA VAL A 60 5.32 -1.77 3.40
C VAL A 60 6.75 -1.90 3.90
N LYS A 61 7.74 -1.74 3.00
CA LYS A 61 9.16 -1.79 3.36
C LYS A 61 9.53 -0.74 4.39
N ARG A 62 9.10 0.51 4.18
CA ARG A 62 9.36 1.62 5.11
C ARG A 62 8.77 1.37 6.49
N LEU A 63 7.52 0.92 6.56
CA LEU A 63 6.89 0.58 7.84
C LEU A 63 7.66 -0.53 8.56
N SER A 64 8.05 -1.56 7.81
CA SER A 64 8.80 -2.70 8.35
C SER A 64 10.15 -2.27 8.95
N VAL A 65 10.93 -1.49 8.18
CA VAL A 65 12.20 -0.92 8.64
C VAL A 65 12.01 -0.03 9.87
N TYR A 66 10.95 0.77 9.93
CA TYR A 66 10.64 1.60 11.09
C TYR A 66 10.32 0.76 12.33
N LEU A 67 9.46 -0.25 12.21
CA LEU A 67 9.11 -1.15 13.32
C LEU A 67 10.34 -1.87 13.85
N ARG A 68 11.23 -2.33 12.97
CA ARG A 68 12.45 -3.01 13.36
C ARG A 68 13.48 -2.08 13.99
N ASN A 69 13.81 -0.98 13.32
CA ASN A 69 14.99 -0.17 13.69
C ASN A 69 14.68 0.86 14.77
N GLU A 70 13.49 1.46 14.75
CA GLU A 70 13.11 2.51 15.70
C GLU A 70 12.30 1.96 16.87
N GLN A 71 11.49 0.94 16.64
CA GLN A 71 10.63 0.35 17.68
C GLN A 71 11.18 -0.98 18.23
N PHE A 72 12.29 -1.49 17.68
CA PHE A 72 12.97 -2.71 18.12
C PHE A 72 12.05 -3.95 18.16
N ILE A 73 11.09 -4.02 17.23
CA ILE A 73 10.12 -5.11 17.16
C ILE A 73 10.78 -6.34 16.52
N PRO A 74 10.76 -7.51 17.18
CA PRO A 74 11.27 -8.76 16.58
C PRO A 74 10.46 -9.18 15.36
N TYR A 75 11.10 -9.86 14.40
CA TYR A 75 10.48 -10.27 13.13
C TYR A 75 9.15 -11.01 13.28
N ASP A 76 9.02 -11.92 14.24
CA ASP A 76 7.77 -12.66 14.44
C ASP A 76 6.62 -11.76 14.92
N ARG A 77 6.94 -10.74 15.73
CA ARG A 77 5.98 -9.75 16.23
C ARG A 77 5.62 -8.75 15.14
N GLU A 78 6.59 -8.33 14.35
CA GLU A 78 6.38 -7.48 13.18
C GLU A 78 5.47 -8.16 12.15
N ARG A 79 5.77 -9.42 11.81
CA ARG A 79 4.92 -10.27 10.97
C ARG A 79 3.49 -10.34 11.48
N GLN A 80 3.33 -10.60 12.78
CA GLN A 80 2.02 -10.71 13.42
C GLN A 80 1.28 -9.36 13.36
N MET A 81 1.95 -8.24 13.65
CA MET A 81 1.34 -6.91 13.56
C MET A 81 0.90 -6.56 12.14
N LEU A 82 1.70 -6.88 11.12
CA LEU A 82 1.34 -6.63 9.73
C LEU A 82 0.11 -7.46 9.30
N ALA A 83 0.00 -8.69 9.78
CA ALA A 83 -1.17 -9.53 9.55
C ALA A 83 -2.41 -9.01 10.31
N ASP A 84 -2.28 -8.68 11.58
CA ASP A 84 -3.40 -8.27 12.44
C ASP A 84 -3.94 -6.88 12.09
N LEU A 85 -3.05 -5.95 11.77
CA LEU A 85 -3.43 -4.56 11.51
C LEU A 85 -3.71 -4.30 10.04
N PHE A 86 -2.95 -4.88 9.11
CA PHE A 86 -3.06 -4.56 7.69
C PHE A 86 -3.57 -5.72 6.84
N GLU A 87 -3.99 -6.83 7.46
CA GLU A 87 -4.37 -8.06 6.78
C GLU A 87 -3.26 -8.59 5.85
N LEU A 88 -2.01 -8.19 6.07
CA LEU A 88 -0.90 -8.45 5.15
C LEU A 88 -0.12 -9.71 5.57
N PRO A 89 -0.34 -10.87 4.93
CA PRO A 89 0.47 -12.04 5.19
C PRO A 89 1.86 -11.83 4.59
N ILE A 90 2.86 -11.78 5.46
CA ILE A 90 4.26 -11.67 5.08
C ILE A 90 5.08 -12.75 5.80
N SER A 91 6.15 -13.22 5.15
CA SER A 91 7.07 -14.15 5.78
C SER A 91 8.17 -13.39 6.55
N THR A 92 8.71 -13.97 7.61
CA THR A 92 9.88 -13.40 8.29
C THR A 92 11.10 -13.32 7.39
N GLY A 93 11.24 -14.24 6.43
CA GLY A 93 12.29 -14.18 5.41
C GLY A 93 12.15 -12.94 4.51
N SER A 94 10.93 -12.53 4.15
CA SER A 94 10.70 -11.28 3.42
C SER A 94 11.11 -10.06 4.25
N LEU A 95 10.74 -10.02 5.54
CA LEU A 95 11.11 -8.93 6.45
C LEU A 95 12.63 -8.81 6.64
N GLN A 96 13.35 -9.93 6.68
CA GLN A 96 14.81 -9.95 6.75
C GLN A 96 15.49 -9.37 5.51
N ASN A 97 14.81 -9.42 4.35
CA ASN A 97 15.31 -8.90 3.08
C ASN A 97 14.91 -7.44 2.81
N PHE A 98 14.23 -6.78 3.76
CA PHE A 98 13.87 -5.36 3.70
C PHE A 98 14.96 -4.44 4.25
#